data_AF-A0A7C0YWM3-F1
#
_entry.id   AF-A0A7C0YWM3-F1
#
_cell.length_a   1.000
_cell.length_b   1.000
_cell.length_c   1.000
_cell.angle_alpha   90.00
_cell.angle_beta   90.00
_cell.angle_gamma   90.00
#
_symmetry.space_group_name_H-M   'P 1'
#
loop_
_entity.id
_entity.type
_entity.pdbx_description
1 polymer ?
#
loop_
_entity_poly.entity_id
_entity_poly.type
_entity_poly.pdbx_seq_one_letter_code
_entity_poly.pdbx_strand_id
1 'polypeptide(L)'
;MKKVLFIILLLLFIPVFLLATGTEVNYPSVPHAPTPSATTTFAQYVKYLFNLAIRVMGIIALGVLVWGGFLYLTSGGDVNQKEQAKEKISGAFLGLLVFLFSYLILYTINPKLLELSLQEAEPTGGIYLIESSGKRHLINDTTDAMSHSGITRIEFVSPSSSLMAVYLYDEAGFRGNEKRVKNSGGTVASPLSEVKSVYFLWNRPGVYLCPTTTSPAETICPARPLYTDIDIPDLSATSPYFDNITQSVQFASSFQAVLFSDPGYEGMCTYSSSSENIPDLSVPTINGYNNPPLGTSTLSSLIVSKAEGDVEITFYDRFDCKGGSWTTTTIGRWIDLSATTSIMFSDSQPVFENIVSFSFGGDGSGAVLLNTDENATGTCEFFEKPKGNTNCVPNLVGEPVYESTPEPEDPGNQTKKVRALMILRHQR
;
A
#
# COMPACT_ATOMS: atom_id res chain seq x y z
N MET A 1 59.95 -18.68 4.33
CA MET A 1 59.52 -19.35 3.08
C MET A 1 57.99 -19.34 2.87
N LYS A 2 57.15 -19.73 3.84
CA LYS A 2 55.66 -19.71 3.70
C LYS A 2 55.05 -18.38 3.23
N LYS A 3 55.49 -17.23 3.78
CA LYS A 3 55.01 -15.89 3.37
C LYS A 3 55.42 -15.53 1.95
N VAL A 4 56.61 -15.94 1.51
CA VAL A 4 57.13 -15.66 0.17
C VAL A 4 56.41 -16.51 -0.89
N LEU A 5 56.09 -17.77 -0.57
CA LEU A 5 55.29 -18.63 -1.45
C LEU A 5 53.85 -18.10 -1.60
N PHE A 6 53.24 -17.62 -0.52
CA PHE A 6 51.91 -17.01 -0.56
C PHE A 6 51.89 -15.72 -1.39
N ILE A 7 52.93 -14.87 -1.24
CA ILE A 7 53.08 -13.64 -2.03
C ILE A 7 53.30 -13.97 -3.51
N ILE A 8 54.11 -14.99 -3.84
CA ILE A 8 54.32 -15.43 -5.23
C ILE A 8 53.03 -15.97 -5.84
N LEU A 9 52.25 -16.77 -5.11
CA LEU A 9 50.96 -17.29 -5.58
C LEU A 9 49.95 -16.16 -5.82
N LEU A 10 49.95 -15.14 -4.94
CA LEU A 10 49.10 -13.96 -5.07
C LEU A 10 49.55 -13.09 -6.25
N LEU A 11 50.87 -12.93 -6.46
CA LEU A 11 51.44 -12.15 -7.57
C LEU A 11 51.21 -12.83 -8.94
N LEU A 12 51.10 -14.16 -8.98
CA LEU A 12 50.79 -14.94 -10.18
C LEU A 12 49.30 -14.85 -10.56
N PHE A 13 48.42 -14.52 -9.59
CA PHE A 13 46.98 -14.32 -9.81
C PHE A 13 46.61 -12.92 -10.30
N ILE A 14 47.42 -11.89 -9.96
CA ILE A 14 47.20 -10.48 -10.35
C ILE A 14 47.17 -10.25 -11.89
N PRO A 15 48.08 -10.82 -12.72
CA PRO A 15 48.04 -10.59 -14.17
C PRO A 15 46.86 -11.28 -14.87
N VAL A 16 46.19 -12.25 -14.23
CA VAL A 16 44.97 -12.88 -14.76
C VAL A 16 43.81 -11.88 -14.84
N PHE A 17 43.80 -10.86 -13.97
CA PHE A 17 42.77 -9.81 -13.97
C PHE A 17 43.02 -8.68 -14.98
N LEU A 18 44.27 -8.49 -15.43
CA LEU A 18 44.68 -7.38 -16.32
C LEU A 18 44.61 -7.73 -17.82
N LEU A 19 44.41 -9.00 -18.18
CA LEU A 19 44.35 -9.49 -19.57
C LEU A 19 42.94 -9.85 -20.05
N ALA A 20 41.89 -9.45 -19.34
CA ALA A 20 40.51 -9.75 -19.69
C ALA A 20 39.97 -8.80 -20.79
N THR A 21 40.50 -8.89 -22.01
CA THR A 21 39.88 -8.29 -23.20
C THR A 21 39.24 -9.37 -24.04
N GLY A 22 37.95 -9.60 -23.81
CA GLY A 22 37.11 -10.56 -24.50
C GLY A 22 35.96 -10.97 -23.60
N THR A 23 34.74 -10.52 -23.90
CA THR A 23 33.53 -10.85 -23.14
C THR A 23 33.08 -12.31 -23.28
N GLU A 24 33.86 -13.14 -23.98
CA GLU A 24 33.62 -14.57 -24.12
C GLU A 24 34.78 -15.34 -23.50
N VAL A 25 34.64 -15.63 -22.20
CA VAL A 25 35.50 -16.61 -21.53
C VAL A 25 35.08 -17.99 -22.04
N ASN A 26 35.99 -18.71 -22.70
CA ASN A 26 35.74 -20.10 -23.07
C ASN A 26 35.89 -20.98 -21.83
N TYR A 27 34.76 -21.43 -21.27
CA TYR A 27 34.72 -22.21 -20.04
C TYR A 27 35.04 -23.69 -20.32
N PRO A 28 35.97 -24.31 -19.57
CA PRO A 28 36.25 -25.74 -19.73
C PRO A 28 35.01 -26.58 -19.37
N SER A 29 34.77 -27.64 -20.13
CA SER A 29 33.66 -28.56 -19.85
C SER A 29 33.87 -29.32 -18.55
N VAL A 30 32.92 -29.23 -17.62
CA VAL A 30 32.90 -30.01 -16.38
C VAL A 30 31.72 -30.98 -16.39
N PRO A 31 31.93 -32.31 -16.39
CA PRO A 31 30.87 -33.28 -16.12
C PRO A 31 29.94 -32.88 -14.96
N HIS A 32 28.64 -33.09 -15.17
CA HIS A 32 27.54 -32.77 -14.26
C HIS A 32 27.30 -31.26 -13.99
N ALA A 33 27.86 -30.36 -14.80
CA ALA A 33 27.45 -28.96 -14.84
C ALA A 33 27.40 -28.42 -16.28
N PRO A 34 26.40 -27.59 -16.64
CA PRO A 34 26.36 -26.94 -17.95
C PRO A 34 27.50 -25.93 -18.07
N THR A 35 28.12 -25.84 -19.25
CA THR A 35 29.11 -24.80 -19.55
C THR A 35 28.41 -23.44 -19.61
N PRO A 36 28.88 -22.43 -18.86
CA PRO A 36 28.27 -21.10 -18.87
C PRO A 36 28.22 -20.46 -20.26
N SER A 37 27.14 -19.71 -20.51
CA SER A 37 26.87 -18.96 -21.72
C SER A 37 26.10 -17.68 -21.38
N ALA A 38 25.85 -16.79 -22.35
CA ALA A 38 25.12 -15.53 -22.14
C ALA A 38 23.72 -15.72 -21.53
N THR A 39 23.12 -16.92 -21.65
CA THR A 39 21.79 -17.24 -21.13
C THR A 39 21.78 -18.13 -19.87
N THR A 40 22.95 -18.44 -19.29
CA THR A 40 22.98 -19.27 -18.06
C THR A 40 22.49 -18.48 -16.85
N THR A 41 21.61 -19.10 -16.05
CA THR A 41 21.11 -18.48 -14.82
C THR A 41 22.19 -18.43 -13.73
N PHE A 42 22.04 -17.55 -12.76
CA PHE A 42 22.97 -17.43 -11.62
C PHE A 42 23.19 -18.77 -10.91
N ALA A 43 22.12 -19.53 -10.68
CA ALA A 43 22.21 -20.85 -10.04
C ALA A 43 23.02 -21.87 -10.86
N GLN A 44 22.83 -21.88 -12.20
CA GLN A 44 23.61 -22.73 -13.10
C GLN A 44 25.09 -22.33 -13.11
N TYR A 45 25.38 -21.03 -13.05
CA TYR A 45 26.74 -20.52 -12.98
C TYR A 45 27.44 -20.92 -11.67
N VAL A 46 26.77 -20.75 -10.52
CA VAL A 46 27.29 -21.18 -9.22
C VAL A 46 27.52 -22.70 -9.19
N LYS A 47 26.60 -23.49 -9.75
CA LYS A 47 26.75 -24.94 -9.87
C LYS A 47 27.99 -25.33 -10.69
N TYR A 48 28.24 -24.63 -11.79
CA TYR A 48 29.44 -24.82 -12.61
C TYR A 48 30.72 -24.52 -11.80
N LEU A 49 30.77 -23.38 -11.12
CA LEU A 49 31.94 -22.96 -10.33
C LEU A 49 32.24 -23.93 -9.18
N PHE A 50 31.19 -24.40 -8.49
CA PHE A 50 31.31 -25.38 -7.42
C PHE A 50 31.87 -26.71 -7.94
N ASN A 51 31.32 -27.24 -9.03
CA ASN A 51 31.81 -28.48 -9.64
C ASN A 51 33.24 -28.37 -10.20
N LEU A 52 33.64 -27.18 -10.67
CA LEU A 52 35.01 -26.90 -11.06
C LEU A 52 35.95 -26.91 -9.85
N ALA A 53 35.56 -26.24 -8.76
CA ALA A 53 36.36 -26.17 -7.53
C ALA A 53 36.63 -27.57 -6.93
N ILE A 54 35.62 -28.45 -6.93
CA ILE A 54 35.75 -29.84 -6.45
C ILE A 54 36.87 -30.58 -7.18
N ARG A 55 36.95 -30.43 -8.51
CA ARG A 55 37.97 -31.12 -9.33
C ARG A 55 39.35 -30.60 -9.05
N VAL A 56 39.48 -29.28 -8.96
CA VAL A 56 40.75 -28.63 -8.66
C VAL A 56 41.23 -29.07 -7.28
N MET A 57 40.35 -29.12 -6.28
CA MET A 57 40.68 -29.65 -4.96
C MET A 57 41.10 -31.12 -5.00
N GLY A 58 40.41 -31.96 -5.78
CA GLY A 58 40.77 -33.36 -5.96
C GLY A 58 42.17 -33.56 -6.56
N ILE A 59 42.50 -32.78 -7.59
CA ILE A 59 43.84 -32.80 -8.23
C ILE A 59 44.92 -32.33 -7.25
N ILE A 60 44.67 -31.24 -6.52
CA ILE A 60 45.61 -30.71 -5.51
C ILE A 60 45.84 -31.75 -4.40
N ALA A 61 44.76 -32.37 -3.88
CA ALA A 61 44.86 -33.39 -2.85
C ALA A 61 45.69 -34.58 -3.32
N LEU A 62 45.45 -35.07 -4.55
CA LEU A 62 46.25 -36.13 -5.16
C LEU A 62 47.73 -35.72 -5.29
N GLY A 63 48.00 -34.51 -5.76
CA GLY A 63 49.37 -34.01 -5.90
C GLY A 63 50.13 -33.94 -4.57
N VAL A 64 49.47 -33.49 -3.50
CA VAL A 64 50.06 -33.46 -2.15
C VAL A 64 50.31 -34.86 -1.61
N LEU A 65 49.41 -35.80 -1.86
CA LEU A 65 49.59 -37.21 -1.45
C LEU A 65 50.76 -37.87 -2.19
N VAL A 66 50.89 -37.65 -3.50
CA VAL A 66 52.02 -38.16 -4.30
C VAL A 66 53.33 -37.56 -3.80
N TRP A 67 53.39 -36.24 -3.59
CA TRP A 67 54.59 -35.57 -3.08
C TRP A 67 54.96 -36.02 -1.66
N GLY A 68 53.97 -36.13 -0.78
CA GLY A 68 54.16 -36.63 0.59
C GLY A 68 54.65 -38.08 0.61
N GLY A 69 54.07 -38.94 -0.24
CA GLY A 69 54.49 -40.33 -0.39
C GLY A 69 55.91 -40.45 -0.94
N PHE A 70 56.24 -39.67 -1.97
CA PHE A 70 57.60 -39.63 -2.53
C PHE A 70 58.64 -39.19 -1.49
N LEU A 71 58.35 -38.11 -0.74
CA LEU A 71 59.21 -37.62 0.32
C LEU A 71 59.41 -38.68 1.41
N TYR A 72 58.36 -39.40 1.79
CA TYR A 72 58.43 -40.47 2.79
C TYR A 72 59.35 -41.62 2.35
N LEU A 73 59.22 -42.06 1.09
CA LEU A 73 60.01 -43.17 0.54
C LEU A 73 61.49 -42.79 0.34
N THR A 74 61.77 -41.55 -0.03
CA THR A 74 63.12 -41.05 -0.33
C THR A 74 63.89 -40.51 0.88
N SER A 75 63.27 -40.45 2.06
CA SER A 75 63.86 -39.85 3.28
C SER A 75 65.12 -40.55 3.81
N GLY A 76 65.48 -41.76 3.35
CA GLY A 76 66.79 -42.37 3.62
C GLY A 76 67.20 -42.57 5.10
N GLY A 77 66.29 -42.41 6.06
CA GLY A 77 66.59 -42.45 7.50
C GLY A 77 66.54 -41.09 8.22
N ASP A 78 66.43 -39.97 7.48
CA ASP A 78 66.24 -38.63 8.04
C ASP A 78 64.87 -38.54 8.74
N VAL A 79 64.90 -38.36 10.07
CA VAL A 79 63.71 -38.29 10.92
C VAL A 79 62.88 -37.06 10.59
N ASN A 80 63.51 -35.92 10.30
CA ASN A 80 62.82 -34.67 10.01
C ASN A 80 62.06 -34.73 8.68
N GLN A 81 62.63 -35.38 7.66
CA GLN A 81 61.94 -35.54 6.37
C GLN A 81 60.76 -36.52 6.46
N LYS A 82 60.91 -37.60 7.23
CA LYS A 82 59.80 -38.52 7.51
C LYS A 82 58.66 -37.84 8.25
N GLU A 83 58.97 -36.99 9.23
CA GLU A 83 57.96 -36.24 9.97
C GLU A 83 57.21 -35.24 9.08
N GLN A 84 57.93 -34.47 8.26
CA GLN A 84 57.32 -33.55 7.28
C GLN A 84 56.45 -34.26 6.24
N ALA A 85 56.87 -35.44 5.78
CA ALA A 85 56.07 -36.26 4.87
C ALA A 85 54.76 -36.71 5.51
N LYS A 86 54.81 -37.16 6.78
CA LYS A 86 53.62 -37.55 7.54
C LYS A 86 52.67 -36.37 7.76
N GLU A 87 53.19 -35.18 8.08
CA GLU A 87 52.38 -33.97 8.25
C GLU A 87 51.65 -33.57 6.96
N LYS A 88 52.32 -33.69 5.80
CA LYS A 88 51.70 -33.41 4.50
C LYS A 88 50.60 -34.41 4.16
N ILE A 89 50.86 -35.70 4.40
CA ILE A 89 49.88 -36.76 4.17
C ILE A 89 48.67 -36.58 5.10
N SER A 90 48.90 -36.35 6.40
CA SER A 90 47.81 -36.14 7.37
C SER A 90 47.01 -34.88 7.05
N GLY A 91 47.67 -33.79 6.65
CA GLY A 91 46.99 -32.57 6.21
C GLY A 91 46.13 -32.78 4.96
N ALA A 92 46.60 -33.54 3.97
CA ALA A 92 45.82 -33.88 2.78
C ALA A 92 44.60 -34.75 3.12
N PHE A 93 44.76 -35.75 4.00
CA PHE A 93 43.64 -36.57 4.47
C PHE A 93 42.62 -35.75 5.26
N LEU A 94 43.08 -34.86 6.15
CA LEU A 94 42.19 -34.04 6.97
C LEU A 94 41.40 -33.06 6.09
N GLY A 95 42.03 -32.48 5.06
CA GLY A 95 41.35 -31.63 4.07
C GLY A 95 40.30 -32.40 3.25
N LEU A 96 40.63 -33.61 2.78
CA LEU A 96 39.69 -34.47 2.05
C LEU A 96 38.52 -34.91 2.93
N LEU A 97 38.79 -35.18 4.20
CA LEU A 97 37.79 -35.55 5.19
C LEU A 97 36.83 -34.38 5.46
N VAL A 98 37.32 -33.16 5.68
CA VAL A 98 36.48 -31.96 5.82
C VAL A 98 35.62 -31.75 4.56
N PHE A 99 36.20 -31.93 3.38
CA PHE A 99 35.47 -31.82 2.12
C PHE A 99 34.33 -32.84 2.02
N LEU A 100 34.59 -34.12 2.34
CA LEU A 100 33.59 -35.17 2.34
C LEU A 100 32.49 -34.94 3.39
N PHE A 101 32.85 -34.50 4.59
CA PHE A 101 31.88 -34.15 5.63
C PHE A 101 31.03 -32.94 5.25
N SER A 102 31.60 -31.94 4.57
CA SER A 102 30.83 -30.80 4.05
C SER A 102 29.73 -31.29 3.10
N TYR A 103 30.09 -32.13 2.12
CA TYR A 103 29.11 -32.75 1.22
C TYR A 103 28.06 -33.57 1.97
N LEU A 104 28.49 -34.40 2.93
CA LEU A 104 27.60 -35.24 3.72
C LEU A 104 26.59 -34.42 4.53
N ILE A 105 27.03 -33.35 5.20
CA ILE A 105 26.17 -32.47 5.99
C ILE A 105 25.11 -31.83 5.10
N LEU A 106 25.51 -31.28 3.95
CA LEU A 106 24.58 -30.69 2.98
C LEU A 106 23.56 -31.73 2.48
N TYR A 107 24.02 -32.94 2.14
CA TYR A 107 23.17 -34.04 1.68
C TYR A 107 22.19 -34.51 2.77
N THR A 108 22.64 -34.64 4.03
CA THR A 108 21.82 -35.11 5.14
C THR A 108 20.77 -34.09 5.57
N ILE A 109 21.08 -32.79 5.56
CA ILE A 109 20.11 -31.75 5.91
C ILE A 109 19.03 -31.66 4.83
N ASN A 110 19.43 -31.51 3.56
CA ASN A 110 18.50 -31.49 2.45
C ASN A 110 19.26 -31.75 1.13
N PRO A 111 19.06 -32.90 0.47
CA PRO A 111 19.75 -33.21 -0.79
C PRO A 111 19.41 -32.21 -1.90
N LYS A 112 18.28 -31.50 -1.82
CA LYS A 112 17.92 -30.43 -2.75
C LYS A 112 18.86 -29.22 -2.66
N LEU A 113 19.65 -29.05 -1.60
CA LEU A 113 20.66 -27.98 -1.53
C LEU A 113 21.85 -28.24 -2.47
N LEU A 114 22.07 -29.50 -2.86
CA LEU A 114 23.07 -29.88 -3.86
C LEU A 114 22.51 -29.74 -5.29
N GLU A 115 21.19 -29.81 -5.42
CA GLU A 115 20.46 -29.44 -6.62
C GLU A 115 20.17 -27.93 -6.58
N LEU A 116 21.15 -27.11 -6.97
CA LEU A 116 20.97 -25.66 -7.20
C LEU A 116 19.97 -25.42 -8.36
N SER A 117 18.71 -25.74 -8.11
CA SER A 117 17.54 -25.52 -8.93
C SER A 117 16.69 -24.54 -8.15
N LEU A 118 16.79 -23.27 -8.52
CA LEU A 118 15.81 -22.28 -8.08
C LEU A 118 14.52 -22.67 -8.77
N GLN A 119 13.66 -23.41 -8.08
CA GLN A 119 12.29 -23.57 -8.51
C GLN A 119 11.70 -22.17 -8.58
N GLU A 120 11.26 -21.78 -9.78
CA GLU A 120 10.58 -20.51 -10.00
C GLU A 120 9.46 -20.42 -8.95
N ALA A 121 9.56 -19.42 -8.08
CA ALA A 121 8.61 -19.30 -6.99
C ALA A 121 7.22 -19.16 -7.62
N GLU A 122 6.29 -20.06 -7.27
CA GLU A 122 4.90 -19.91 -7.65
C GLU A 122 4.47 -18.50 -7.20
N PRO A 123 3.95 -17.66 -8.10
CA PRO A 123 3.59 -16.31 -7.75
C PRO A 123 2.55 -16.34 -6.64
N THR A 124 2.78 -15.52 -5.61
CA THR A 124 1.95 -15.47 -4.41
C THR A 124 0.76 -14.52 -4.55
N GLY A 125 0.67 -13.78 -5.66
CA GLY A 125 -0.43 -12.87 -5.93
C GLY A 125 -0.46 -12.41 -7.38
N GLY A 126 -1.57 -11.79 -7.77
CA GLY A 126 -1.81 -11.31 -9.12
C GLY A 126 -2.92 -12.07 -9.86
N ILE A 127 -2.86 -11.96 -11.19
CA ILE A 127 -3.65 -12.75 -12.13
C ILE A 127 -2.74 -13.30 -13.23
N TYR A 128 -3.15 -14.38 -13.85
CA TYR A 128 -2.64 -14.79 -15.15
C TYR A 128 -3.63 -14.39 -16.25
N LEU A 129 -3.14 -13.70 -17.27
CA LEU A 129 -3.82 -13.57 -18.55
C LEU A 129 -3.44 -14.77 -19.42
N ILE A 130 -4.44 -15.51 -19.90
CA ILE A 130 -4.23 -16.78 -20.61
C ILE A 130 -4.69 -16.63 -22.05
N GLU A 131 -3.77 -16.85 -22.97
CA GLU A 131 -4.04 -16.86 -24.41
C GLU A 131 -4.82 -18.10 -24.85
N SER A 132 -5.45 -18.04 -26.02
CA SER A 132 -5.99 -19.23 -26.71
C SER A 132 -4.97 -20.35 -26.93
N SER A 133 -3.68 -19.99 -27.03
CA SER A 133 -2.54 -20.91 -27.15
C SER A 133 -2.22 -21.67 -25.85
N GLY A 134 -2.79 -21.23 -24.71
CA GLY A 134 -2.44 -21.71 -23.36
C GLY A 134 -1.26 -20.98 -22.72
N LYS A 135 -0.62 -20.03 -23.41
CA LYS A 135 0.43 -19.19 -22.83
C LYS A 135 -0.15 -18.32 -21.71
N ARG A 136 0.51 -18.33 -20.55
CA ARG A 136 0.12 -17.57 -19.35
C ARG A 136 1.05 -16.37 -19.18
N HIS A 137 0.48 -15.20 -18.92
CA HIS A 137 1.21 -13.97 -18.61
C HIS A 137 0.83 -13.54 -17.20
N LEU A 138 1.81 -13.55 -16.29
CA LEU A 138 1.60 -13.15 -14.91
C LEU A 138 1.60 -11.63 -14.78
N ILE A 139 0.55 -11.08 -14.18
CA ILE A 139 0.44 -9.66 -13.82
C ILE A 139 0.19 -9.59 -12.32
N ASN A 140 1.13 -9.01 -11.58
CA ASN A 140 1.11 -9.03 -10.11
C ASN A 140 0.39 -7.83 -9.49
N ASP A 141 0.28 -6.71 -10.21
CA ASP A 141 -0.36 -5.49 -9.73
C ASP A 141 -0.79 -4.60 -10.91
N THR A 142 -1.39 -3.45 -10.58
CA THR A 142 -1.76 -2.39 -11.51
C THR A 142 -0.60 -2.07 -12.45
N THR A 143 -0.87 -2.17 -13.74
CA THR A 143 0.11 -1.99 -14.81
C THR A 143 -0.49 -1.08 -15.86
N ASP A 144 0.16 0.05 -16.09
CA ASP A 144 -0.26 1.14 -16.97
C ASP A 144 -0.02 0.85 -18.45
N ALA A 145 0.99 0.05 -18.80
CA ALA A 145 1.26 -0.32 -20.18
C ALA A 145 1.75 -1.78 -20.30
N MET A 146 1.07 -2.53 -21.16
CA MET A 146 1.43 -3.88 -21.57
C MET A 146 0.93 -4.14 -23.00
N SER A 147 1.24 -5.30 -23.55
CA SER A 147 0.79 -5.67 -24.90
C SER A 147 0.54 -7.17 -24.95
N HIS A 148 -0.64 -7.59 -24.49
CA HIS A 148 -1.07 -8.98 -24.54
C HIS A 148 -2.32 -9.11 -25.43
N SER A 149 -2.26 -10.01 -26.40
CA SER A 149 -3.31 -10.24 -27.39
C SER A 149 -3.72 -11.70 -27.45
N GLY A 150 -4.93 -11.98 -27.91
CA GLY A 150 -5.46 -13.35 -27.96
C GLY A 150 -5.81 -13.92 -26.59
N ILE A 151 -6.04 -13.05 -25.60
CA ILE A 151 -6.45 -13.43 -24.25
C ILE A 151 -7.88 -13.96 -24.27
N THR A 152 -8.08 -15.15 -23.70
CA THR A 152 -9.39 -15.80 -23.65
C THR A 152 -9.86 -16.03 -22.22
N ARG A 153 -8.93 -16.13 -21.27
CA ARG A 153 -9.22 -16.46 -19.88
C ARG A 153 -8.32 -15.67 -18.94
N ILE A 154 -8.80 -15.47 -17.72
CA ILE A 154 -8.09 -14.84 -16.62
C ILE A 154 -8.12 -15.82 -15.45
N GLU A 155 -6.98 -16.08 -14.84
CA GLU A 155 -6.88 -16.92 -13.64
C GLU A 155 -6.42 -16.07 -12.47
N PHE A 156 -7.20 -16.05 -11.40
CA PHE A 156 -6.85 -15.32 -10.19
C PHE A 156 -5.89 -16.14 -9.34
N VAL A 157 -4.70 -15.58 -9.10
CA VAL A 157 -3.71 -16.13 -8.18
C VAL A 157 -3.98 -15.60 -6.77
N SER A 158 -4.30 -14.31 -6.66
CA SER A 158 -4.71 -13.71 -5.39
C SER A 158 -6.12 -14.17 -4.97
N PRO A 159 -6.33 -14.48 -3.67
CA PRO A 159 -7.65 -14.83 -3.16
C PRO A 159 -8.60 -13.64 -3.22
N SER A 160 -9.91 -13.92 -3.31
CA SER A 160 -10.96 -12.88 -3.35
C SER A 160 -11.03 -12.01 -2.09
N SER A 161 -10.48 -12.49 -0.97
CA SER A 161 -10.34 -11.71 0.26
C SER A 161 -9.30 -10.58 0.15
N SER A 162 -8.33 -10.71 -0.76
CA SER A 162 -7.25 -9.73 -0.96
C SER A 162 -7.43 -8.92 -2.23
N LEU A 163 -7.85 -9.54 -3.34
CA LEU A 163 -8.10 -8.89 -4.62
C LEU A 163 -9.58 -8.99 -4.97
N MET A 164 -10.30 -7.87 -4.99
CA MET A 164 -11.76 -7.86 -5.21
C MET A 164 -12.12 -8.00 -6.68
N ALA A 165 -11.41 -7.27 -7.54
CA ALA A 165 -11.63 -7.24 -8.97
C ALA A 165 -10.40 -6.72 -9.73
N VAL A 166 -10.40 -6.93 -11.04
CA VAL A 166 -9.48 -6.27 -11.98
C VAL A 166 -10.28 -5.56 -13.07
N TYR A 167 -9.78 -4.43 -13.52
CA TYR A 167 -10.33 -3.68 -14.65
C TYR A 167 -9.34 -3.75 -15.79
N LEU A 168 -9.79 -4.30 -16.91
CA LEU A 168 -8.98 -4.48 -18.12
C LEU A 168 -9.31 -3.40 -19.13
N TYR A 169 -8.30 -3.00 -19.89
CA TYR A 169 -8.36 -1.96 -20.90
C TYR A 169 -7.65 -2.43 -22.17
N ASP A 170 -8.18 -2.04 -23.33
CA ASP A 170 -7.58 -2.30 -24.64
C ASP A 170 -6.59 -1.20 -25.09
N GLU A 171 -6.46 -0.13 -24.31
CA GLU A 171 -5.44 0.91 -24.44
C GLU A 171 -4.55 1.02 -23.19
N ALA A 172 -3.37 1.64 -23.34
CA ALA A 172 -2.47 1.94 -22.24
C ALA A 172 -2.98 3.13 -21.42
N GLY A 173 -2.55 3.22 -20.16
CA GLY A 173 -2.90 4.30 -19.24
C GLY A 173 -4.35 4.25 -18.76
N PHE A 174 -4.95 3.06 -18.68
CA PHE A 174 -6.34 2.86 -18.21
C PHE A 174 -7.38 3.57 -19.09
N ARG A 175 -7.19 3.53 -20.42
CA ARG A 175 -8.04 4.18 -21.43
C ARG A 175 -8.75 3.17 -22.32
N GLY A 176 -9.68 3.65 -23.14
CA GLY A 176 -10.40 2.83 -24.10
C GLY A 176 -11.57 2.06 -23.47
N ASN A 177 -11.75 0.80 -23.87
CA ASN A 177 -12.82 -0.06 -23.42
C ASN A 177 -12.51 -0.66 -22.05
N GLU A 178 -13.09 -0.08 -21.00
CA GLU A 178 -13.01 -0.61 -19.66
C GLU A 178 -13.92 -1.84 -19.46
N LYS A 179 -13.35 -2.95 -18.98
CA LYS A 179 -14.09 -4.15 -18.58
C LYS A 179 -13.65 -4.65 -17.20
N ARG A 180 -14.59 -4.65 -16.27
CA ARG A 180 -14.40 -5.19 -14.91
C ARG A 180 -14.59 -6.70 -14.86
N VAL A 181 -13.72 -7.37 -14.13
CA VAL A 181 -13.79 -8.80 -13.82
C VAL A 181 -13.68 -8.99 -12.30
N LYS A 182 -14.78 -9.43 -11.67
CA LYS A 182 -14.82 -9.70 -10.22
C LYS A 182 -14.05 -10.98 -9.90
N ASN A 183 -13.31 -10.99 -8.79
CA ASN A 183 -12.58 -12.17 -8.35
C ASN A 183 -13.52 -13.19 -7.68
N SER A 184 -13.88 -14.22 -8.44
CA SER A 184 -14.64 -15.37 -7.93
C SER A 184 -13.75 -16.56 -7.52
N GLY A 185 -12.42 -16.40 -7.58
CA GLY A 185 -11.45 -17.49 -7.51
C GLY A 185 -11.38 -18.32 -8.80
N GLY A 186 -10.23 -18.95 -9.02
CA GLY A 186 -9.99 -19.82 -10.17
C GLY A 186 -9.91 -19.08 -11.50
N THR A 187 -10.36 -19.73 -12.58
CA THR A 187 -10.24 -19.20 -13.95
C THR A 187 -11.59 -18.79 -14.52
N VAL A 188 -11.67 -17.56 -15.03
CA VAL A 188 -12.85 -16.96 -15.67
C VAL A 188 -12.56 -16.61 -17.14
N ALA A 189 -13.61 -16.37 -17.93
CA ALA A 189 -13.45 -15.88 -19.31
C ALA A 189 -12.98 -14.42 -19.31
N SER A 190 -12.08 -14.09 -20.23
CA SER A 190 -11.67 -12.70 -20.44
C SER A 190 -12.71 -11.95 -21.27
N PRO A 191 -13.18 -10.77 -20.83
CA PRO A 191 -14.10 -9.94 -21.62
C PRO A 191 -13.40 -9.20 -22.77
N LEU A 192 -12.07 -9.13 -22.76
CA LEU A 192 -11.25 -8.51 -23.80
C LEU A 192 -10.26 -9.52 -24.37
N SER A 193 -10.09 -9.50 -25.69
CA SER A 193 -9.07 -10.31 -26.38
C SER A 193 -7.71 -9.63 -26.43
N GLU A 194 -7.69 -8.30 -26.32
CA GLU A 194 -6.50 -7.46 -26.29
C GLU A 194 -6.49 -6.67 -24.97
N VAL A 195 -5.42 -6.78 -24.21
CA VAL A 195 -5.25 -6.13 -22.91
C VAL A 195 -3.95 -5.35 -22.95
N LYS A 196 -4.06 -4.02 -22.81
CA LYS A 196 -2.94 -3.07 -22.84
C LYS A 196 -2.71 -2.34 -21.53
N SER A 197 -3.67 -2.35 -20.61
CA SER A 197 -3.45 -1.97 -19.21
C SER A 197 -4.43 -2.68 -18.28
N VAL A 198 -4.05 -2.81 -17.02
CA VAL A 198 -4.84 -3.49 -15.99
C VAL A 198 -4.77 -2.71 -14.69
N TYR A 199 -5.93 -2.44 -14.09
CA TYR A 199 -6.03 -1.86 -12.76
C TYR A 199 -6.50 -2.91 -11.75
N PHE A 200 -5.77 -3.06 -10.64
CA PHE A 200 -6.09 -4.01 -9.58
C PHE A 200 -6.85 -3.30 -8.46
N LEU A 201 -8.06 -3.79 -8.18
CA LEU A 201 -8.83 -3.34 -7.03
C LEU A 201 -8.57 -4.26 -5.85
N TRP A 202 -7.51 -3.96 -5.12
CA TRP A 202 -7.19 -4.61 -3.85
C TRP A 202 -8.25 -4.30 -2.79
N ASN A 203 -8.56 -5.28 -1.95
CA ASN A 203 -9.45 -5.13 -0.81
C ASN A 203 -8.74 -4.35 0.31
N ARG A 204 -8.79 -3.01 0.22
CA ARG A 204 -8.21 -2.11 1.21
C ARG A 204 -9.31 -1.47 2.07
N PRO A 205 -9.10 -1.30 3.39
CA PRO A 205 -10.04 -0.57 4.22
C PRO A 205 -9.98 0.92 3.86
N GLY A 206 -11.14 1.58 3.72
CA GLY A 206 -11.21 2.98 3.29
C GLY A 206 -12.47 3.29 2.47
N VAL A 207 -12.38 4.34 1.67
CA VAL A 207 -13.49 4.89 0.86
C VAL A 207 -13.17 4.72 -0.62
N TYR A 208 -14.17 4.32 -1.40
CA TYR A 208 -14.09 4.14 -2.84
C TYR A 208 -15.09 5.06 -3.53
N LEU A 209 -14.58 6.02 -4.31
CA LEU A 209 -15.37 6.93 -5.11
C LEU A 209 -15.63 6.29 -6.47
N CYS A 210 -16.88 5.96 -6.78
CA CYS A 210 -17.27 5.37 -8.05
C CYS A 210 -17.73 6.45 -9.04
N PRO A 211 -17.28 6.44 -10.30
CA PRO A 211 -17.72 7.39 -11.32
C PRO A 211 -19.10 7.06 -11.93
N THR A 212 -19.76 6.00 -11.45
CA THR A 212 -21.08 5.55 -11.91
C THR A 212 -21.96 5.26 -10.70
N THR A 213 -23.26 5.51 -10.80
CA THR A 213 -24.25 5.03 -9.81
C THR A 213 -24.15 3.52 -9.60
N THR A 214 -24.47 3.07 -8.40
CA THR A 214 -24.42 1.65 -8.01
C THR A 214 -25.80 1.15 -7.60
N SER A 215 -26.05 -0.15 -7.78
CA SER A 215 -27.20 -0.79 -7.14
C SER A 215 -26.91 -0.93 -5.63
N PRO A 216 -27.92 -0.86 -4.74
CA PRO A 216 -27.71 -1.06 -3.30
C PRO A 216 -27.04 -2.40 -2.93
N ALA A 217 -27.19 -3.44 -3.76
CA ALA A 217 -26.57 -4.75 -3.56
C ALA A 217 -25.15 -4.86 -4.15
N GLU A 218 -24.70 -3.86 -4.90
CA GLU A 218 -23.40 -3.87 -5.58
C GLU A 218 -22.29 -3.48 -4.60
N THR A 219 -21.33 -4.39 -4.40
CA THR A 219 -20.22 -4.24 -3.44
C THR A 219 -18.90 -3.78 -4.05
N ILE A 220 -18.86 -3.67 -5.38
CA ILE A 220 -17.68 -3.26 -6.15
C ILE A 220 -18.13 -2.23 -7.17
N CYS A 221 -17.41 -1.11 -7.34
CA CYS A 221 -17.78 -0.10 -8.34
C CYS A 221 -17.83 -0.70 -9.76
N PRO A 222 -18.86 -0.43 -10.58
CA PRO A 222 -18.95 -0.92 -11.96
C PRO A 222 -17.80 -0.44 -12.83
N ALA A 223 -17.43 0.82 -12.66
CA ALA A 223 -16.27 1.45 -13.27
C ALA A 223 -15.13 1.62 -12.23
N ARG A 224 -13.91 1.85 -12.71
CA ARG A 224 -12.70 1.95 -11.90
C ARG A 224 -12.86 3.06 -10.83
N PRO A 225 -12.77 2.70 -9.53
CA PRO A 225 -12.89 3.70 -8.47
C PRO A 225 -11.58 4.41 -8.17
N LEU A 226 -11.69 5.59 -7.55
CA LEU A 226 -10.62 6.17 -6.76
C LEU A 226 -10.73 5.66 -5.32
N TYR A 227 -9.67 5.03 -4.83
CA TYR A 227 -9.54 4.60 -3.43
C TYR A 227 -8.83 5.69 -2.62
N THR A 228 -9.31 5.95 -1.41
CA THR A 228 -8.59 6.75 -0.41
C THR A 228 -8.94 6.31 1.01
N ASP A 229 -7.94 6.32 1.89
CA ASP A 229 -8.07 6.19 3.35
C ASP A 229 -7.64 7.47 4.09
N ILE A 230 -7.27 8.51 3.34
CA ILE A 230 -6.90 9.84 3.81
C ILE A 230 -7.84 10.89 3.23
N ASP A 231 -7.76 12.08 3.80
CA ASP A 231 -8.53 13.22 3.34
C ASP A 231 -7.98 13.78 2.02
N ILE A 232 -8.90 14.25 1.18
CA ILE A 232 -8.56 14.85 -0.11
C ILE A 232 -9.13 16.27 -0.13
N PRO A 233 -8.28 17.31 -0.03
CA PRO A 233 -8.74 18.70 -0.04
C PRO A 233 -9.13 19.17 -1.45
N ASP A 234 -8.66 18.52 -2.51
CA ASP A 234 -9.00 18.84 -3.88
C ASP A 234 -8.87 17.60 -4.77
N LEU A 235 -10.01 17.06 -5.23
CA LEU A 235 -10.06 15.90 -6.11
C LEU A 235 -9.57 16.21 -7.52
N SER A 236 -9.60 17.46 -7.97
CA SER A 236 -9.11 17.82 -9.31
C SER A 236 -7.60 17.59 -9.45
N ALA A 237 -6.86 17.66 -8.34
CA ALA A 237 -5.42 17.38 -8.28
C ALA A 237 -5.07 15.89 -8.47
N THR A 238 -6.07 14.99 -8.47
CA THR A 238 -5.87 13.53 -8.66
C THR A 238 -5.80 13.11 -10.14
N SER A 239 -5.90 14.06 -11.08
CA SER A 239 -5.70 13.84 -12.51
C SER A 239 -4.26 13.37 -12.84
N PRO A 240 -4.03 12.48 -13.82
CA PRO A 240 -4.99 11.86 -14.75
C PRO A 240 -5.61 10.55 -14.24
N TYR A 241 -5.40 10.20 -12.97
CA TYR A 241 -5.78 8.90 -12.43
C TYR A 241 -7.25 8.83 -12.00
N PHE A 242 -7.98 9.94 -12.00
CA PHE A 242 -9.42 9.96 -11.74
C PHE A 242 -10.05 11.04 -12.61
N ASP A 243 -11.20 10.73 -13.23
CA ASP A 243 -11.89 11.66 -14.15
C ASP A 243 -12.63 12.78 -13.41
N ASN A 244 -12.39 12.93 -12.11
CA ASN A 244 -13.06 13.86 -11.20
C ASN A 244 -14.60 13.75 -11.26
N ILE A 245 -15.10 12.56 -11.54
CA ILE A 245 -16.53 12.24 -11.58
C ILE A 245 -16.80 11.24 -10.47
N THR A 246 -17.66 11.61 -9.52
CA THR A 246 -18.13 10.71 -8.48
C THR A 246 -19.65 10.74 -8.45
N GLN A 247 -20.26 9.59 -8.70
CA GLN A 247 -21.72 9.43 -8.68
C GLN A 247 -22.20 8.58 -7.50
N SER A 248 -21.36 7.70 -6.97
CA SER A 248 -21.68 6.88 -5.79
C SER A 248 -20.45 6.65 -4.95
N VAL A 249 -20.64 6.30 -3.68
CA VAL A 249 -19.54 6.09 -2.71
C VAL A 249 -19.71 4.74 -2.04
N GLN A 250 -18.65 3.95 -2.02
CA GLN A 250 -18.60 2.68 -1.31
C GLN A 250 -17.62 2.75 -0.15
N PHE A 251 -17.98 2.15 0.97
CA PHE A 251 -17.17 2.11 2.19
C PHE A 251 -16.73 0.67 2.47
N ALA A 252 -15.45 0.50 2.77
CA ALA A 252 -14.91 -0.78 3.22
C ALA A 252 -14.43 -0.67 4.66
N SER A 253 -14.83 -1.64 5.49
CA SER A 253 -14.63 -1.63 6.94
C SER A 253 -15.38 -0.47 7.64
N SER A 254 -15.09 -0.20 8.91
CA SER A 254 -15.72 0.83 9.75
C SER A 254 -15.34 2.28 9.37
N PHE A 255 -15.18 2.58 8.07
CA PHE A 255 -14.86 3.92 7.58
C PHE A 255 -16.14 4.73 7.30
N GLN A 256 -16.04 6.03 7.53
CA GLN A 256 -17.05 7.03 7.23
C GLN A 256 -16.40 8.20 6.48
N ALA A 257 -17.20 8.97 5.75
CA ALA A 257 -16.71 10.17 5.08
C ALA A 257 -17.73 11.30 5.13
N VAL A 258 -17.19 12.51 5.12
CA VAL A 258 -17.93 13.74 4.79
C VAL A 258 -17.44 14.23 3.44
N LEU A 259 -18.39 14.54 2.58
CA LEU A 259 -18.22 14.82 1.16
C LEU A 259 -18.63 16.27 0.91
N PHE A 260 -17.81 17.04 0.22
CA PHE A 260 -17.99 18.49 0.06
C PHE A 260 -18.07 18.90 -1.42
N SER A 261 -18.90 19.91 -1.72
CA SER A 261 -19.08 20.40 -3.08
C SER A 261 -17.89 21.22 -3.58
N ASP A 262 -17.15 21.85 -2.67
CA ASP A 262 -16.04 22.74 -3.02
C ASP A 262 -14.70 22.21 -2.48
N PRO A 263 -13.57 22.56 -3.11
CA PRO A 263 -12.25 22.27 -2.57
C PRO A 263 -12.06 22.90 -1.18
N GLY A 264 -11.18 22.32 -0.38
CA GLY A 264 -10.86 22.85 0.96
C GLY A 264 -11.91 22.55 2.04
N TYR A 265 -12.79 21.57 1.81
CA TYR A 265 -13.84 21.14 2.75
C TYR A 265 -14.92 22.21 2.99
N GLU A 266 -15.31 22.90 1.93
CA GLU A 266 -16.30 23.98 1.94
C GLU A 266 -17.55 23.64 1.12
N GLY A 267 -18.54 24.53 1.18
CA GLY A 267 -19.74 24.46 0.34
C GLY A 267 -20.86 23.61 0.93
N MET A 268 -21.66 22.99 0.07
CA MET A 268 -22.61 21.97 0.49
C MET A 268 -21.82 20.73 0.92
N CYS A 269 -22.24 20.09 2.00
CA CYS A 269 -21.69 18.79 2.33
C CYS A 269 -22.76 17.76 2.60
N THR A 270 -22.32 16.52 2.53
CA THR A 270 -23.13 15.37 2.87
C THR A 270 -22.29 14.30 3.52
N TYR A 271 -22.92 13.34 4.18
CA TYR A 271 -22.20 12.35 4.98
C TYR A 271 -22.81 10.96 4.82
N SER A 272 -22.01 9.95 5.18
CA SER A 272 -22.47 8.59 5.46
C SER A 272 -22.09 8.24 6.90
N SER A 273 -23.07 7.78 7.70
CA SER A 273 -22.78 7.12 8.97
C SER A 273 -22.96 5.61 8.79
N SER A 274 -22.26 4.82 9.60
CA SER A 274 -22.34 3.34 9.63
C SER A 274 -21.82 2.56 8.42
N SER A 275 -20.82 3.06 7.69
CA SER A 275 -20.21 2.34 6.55
C SER A 275 -21.21 1.95 5.46
N GLU A 276 -22.37 2.63 5.39
CA GLU A 276 -23.38 2.35 4.37
C GLU A 276 -22.98 3.02 3.06
N ASN A 277 -22.99 2.24 1.98
CA ASN A 277 -22.72 2.75 0.64
C ASN A 277 -23.79 3.77 0.24
N ILE A 278 -23.37 4.85 -0.41
CA ILE A 278 -24.25 5.83 -1.04
C ILE A 278 -24.41 5.42 -2.50
N PRO A 279 -25.57 4.87 -2.94
CA PRO A 279 -25.70 4.30 -4.28
C PRO A 279 -25.79 5.36 -5.39
N ASP A 280 -26.29 6.55 -5.04
CA ASP A 280 -26.46 7.69 -5.94
C ASP A 280 -26.36 9.01 -5.15
N LEU A 281 -25.37 9.83 -5.47
CA LEU A 281 -25.15 11.14 -4.83
C LEU A 281 -26.17 12.21 -5.25
N SER A 282 -26.95 11.99 -6.31
CA SER A 282 -28.03 12.91 -6.72
C SER A 282 -29.35 12.69 -5.98
N VAL A 283 -29.48 11.59 -5.22
CA VAL A 283 -30.73 11.20 -4.56
C VAL A 283 -30.55 11.18 -3.04
N PRO A 284 -31.45 11.81 -2.27
CA PRO A 284 -31.38 11.74 -0.81
C PRO A 284 -31.63 10.31 -0.34
N THR A 285 -30.88 9.84 0.67
CA THR A 285 -31.14 8.51 1.22
C THR A 285 -32.15 8.55 2.37
N ILE A 286 -32.87 7.45 2.55
CA ILE A 286 -33.99 7.32 3.50
C ILE A 286 -33.56 7.49 4.97
N ASN A 287 -32.29 7.19 5.29
CA ASN A 287 -31.76 7.22 6.66
C ASN A 287 -31.10 8.57 7.04
N GLY A 288 -31.23 9.60 6.18
CA GLY A 288 -30.61 10.91 6.41
C GLY A 288 -29.18 11.05 5.88
N TYR A 289 -28.61 10.00 5.28
CA TYR A 289 -27.35 10.08 4.53
C TYR A 289 -27.58 10.71 3.15
N ASN A 290 -26.54 11.28 2.54
CA ASN A 290 -26.69 12.07 1.31
C ASN A 290 -27.79 13.16 1.39
N ASN A 291 -27.93 13.86 2.52
CA ASN A 291 -28.94 14.91 2.72
C ASN A 291 -28.28 16.21 3.23
N PRO A 292 -28.26 17.29 2.43
CA PRO A 292 -28.82 17.39 1.08
C PRO A 292 -28.06 16.51 0.09
N PRO A 293 -28.69 16.09 -1.04
CA PRO A 293 -28.01 15.38 -2.10
C PRO A 293 -26.93 16.26 -2.71
N LEU A 294 -25.69 15.78 -2.77
CA LEU A 294 -24.58 16.58 -3.26
C LEU A 294 -24.66 16.79 -4.78
N GLY A 295 -25.09 15.76 -5.53
CA GLY A 295 -25.05 15.71 -6.99
C GLY A 295 -23.95 14.78 -7.54
N THR A 296 -24.05 14.43 -8.83
CA THR A 296 -23.23 13.38 -9.49
C THR A 296 -21.89 13.85 -10.06
N SER A 297 -21.56 15.14 -9.93
CA SER A 297 -20.31 15.72 -10.43
C SER A 297 -19.88 16.95 -9.64
N THR A 298 -20.38 17.06 -8.42
CA THR A 298 -20.16 18.22 -7.54
C THR A 298 -19.16 17.93 -6.45
N LEU A 299 -18.84 16.66 -6.18
CA LEU A 299 -17.85 16.29 -5.17
C LEU A 299 -16.47 16.83 -5.54
N SER A 300 -15.93 17.72 -4.70
CA SER A 300 -14.61 18.35 -4.92
C SER A 300 -13.61 18.05 -3.81
N SER A 301 -14.06 17.78 -2.59
CA SER A 301 -13.18 17.38 -1.48
C SER A 301 -13.88 16.41 -0.52
N LEU A 302 -13.11 15.64 0.24
CA LEU A 302 -13.65 14.75 1.26
C LEU A 302 -12.75 14.57 2.46
N ILE A 303 -13.40 14.31 3.60
CA ILE A 303 -12.78 13.97 4.87
C ILE A 303 -13.08 12.51 5.17
N VAL A 304 -12.04 11.73 5.47
CA VAL A 304 -12.13 10.29 5.74
C VAL A 304 -11.80 10.04 7.20
N SER A 305 -12.69 9.31 7.89
CA SER A 305 -12.53 8.99 9.31
C SER A 305 -12.80 7.50 9.53
N LYS A 306 -12.06 6.89 10.45
CA LYS A 306 -12.51 5.63 11.06
C LYS A 306 -13.58 5.95 12.09
N ALA A 307 -14.67 5.19 12.12
CA ALA A 307 -15.75 5.31 13.09
C ALA A 307 -15.39 4.66 14.45
N GLU A 308 -14.15 4.84 14.90
CA GLU A 308 -13.60 4.21 16.13
C GLU A 308 -12.89 5.24 17.02
N GLY A 309 -13.15 5.15 18.31
CA GLY A 309 -12.59 6.03 19.36
C GLY A 309 -13.59 7.07 19.86
N ASP A 310 -13.08 7.96 20.70
CA ASP A 310 -13.84 9.05 21.31
C ASP A 310 -13.12 10.40 21.10
N VAL A 311 -13.87 11.42 20.70
CA VAL A 311 -13.42 12.82 20.66
C VAL A 311 -14.29 13.59 21.63
N GLU A 312 -13.63 14.23 22.58
CA GLU A 312 -14.26 15.17 23.50
C GLU A 312 -14.37 16.52 22.81
N ILE A 313 -15.54 17.15 22.90
CA ILE A 313 -15.75 18.53 22.47
C ILE A 313 -16.42 19.30 23.60
N THR A 314 -15.97 20.53 23.80
CA THR A 314 -16.58 21.46 24.75
C THR A 314 -17.07 22.69 24.00
N PHE A 315 -18.36 22.98 24.15
CA PHE A 315 -19.00 24.18 23.63
C PHE A 315 -19.07 25.26 24.70
N TYR A 316 -19.07 26.52 24.26
CA TYR A 316 -19.08 27.69 25.13
C TYR A 316 -20.06 28.76 24.65
N ASP A 317 -20.61 29.51 25.61
CA ASP A 317 -21.55 30.61 25.39
C ASP A 317 -20.89 31.97 25.07
N ARG A 318 -19.55 32.06 25.14
CA ARG A 318 -18.78 33.28 24.84
C ARG A 318 -17.60 33.00 23.91
N PHE A 319 -17.04 34.07 23.36
CA PHE A 319 -15.80 34.02 22.58
C PHE A 319 -14.62 33.46 23.38
N ASP A 320 -13.62 32.95 22.66
CA ASP A 320 -12.36 32.42 23.20
C ASP A 320 -12.53 31.24 24.18
N CYS A 321 -13.56 30.42 24.03
CA CYS A 321 -13.80 29.24 24.87
C CYS A 321 -13.93 29.58 26.36
N LYS A 322 -14.75 30.60 26.66
CA LYS A 322 -15.01 31.13 28.02
C LYS A 322 -16.49 31.03 28.36
N GLY A 323 -16.80 31.22 29.64
CA GLY A 323 -18.17 31.33 30.13
C GLY A 323 -18.78 29.98 30.49
N GLY A 324 -20.09 29.84 30.32
CA GLY A 324 -20.81 28.60 30.50
C GLY A 324 -20.37 27.57 29.47
N SER A 325 -20.18 26.32 29.90
CA SER A 325 -19.67 25.26 29.03
C SER A 325 -20.50 23.98 29.10
N TRP A 326 -20.53 23.25 27.99
CA TRP A 326 -21.11 21.92 27.90
C TRP A 326 -20.15 21.00 27.14
N THR A 327 -19.81 19.87 27.75
CA THR A 327 -18.88 18.89 27.19
C THR A 327 -19.62 17.61 26.82
N THR A 328 -19.28 17.06 25.67
CA THR A 328 -19.76 15.76 25.22
C THR A 328 -18.65 14.98 24.54
N THR A 329 -18.82 13.66 24.49
CA THR A 329 -17.86 12.74 23.89
C THR A 329 -18.59 11.90 22.86
N THR A 330 -18.23 12.06 21.59
CA THR A 330 -18.79 11.25 20.49
C THR A 330 -17.86 11.29 19.27
N ILE A 331 -17.93 10.26 18.41
CA ILE A 331 -17.33 10.23 17.08
C ILE A 331 -18.36 9.70 16.08
N GLY A 332 -18.39 10.30 14.88
CA GLY A 332 -19.08 9.72 13.74
C GLY A 332 -20.60 9.75 13.81
N ARG A 333 -21.15 10.52 14.73
CA ARG A 333 -22.59 10.73 14.88
C ARG A 333 -22.91 12.21 14.85
N TRP A 334 -24.00 12.54 14.18
CA TRP A 334 -24.59 13.87 14.27
C TRP A 334 -25.15 14.08 15.66
N ILE A 335 -24.79 15.22 16.23
CA ILE A 335 -25.47 15.78 17.38
C ILE A 335 -26.46 16.80 16.83
N ASP A 336 -27.74 16.48 16.89
CA ASP A 336 -28.80 17.46 16.66
C ASP A 336 -28.94 18.32 17.91
N LEU A 337 -28.45 19.56 17.82
CA LEU A 337 -28.49 20.52 18.91
C LEU A 337 -29.90 21.15 19.00
N SER A 338 -30.68 21.14 17.92
CA SER A 338 -32.02 21.74 17.84
C SER A 338 -33.12 20.87 18.46
N ALA A 339 -32.97 19.55 18.40
CA ALA A 339 -33.98 18.60 18.87
C ALA A 339 -34.02 18.43 20.40
N THR A 340 -33.10 19.05 21.15
CA THR A 340 -32.93 18.77 22.58
C THR A 340 -33.02 20.04 23.42
N THR A 341 -34.26 20.43 23.77
CA THR A 341 -34.56 21.52 24.73
C THR A 341 -34.03 21.28 26.14
N SER A 342 -33.29 20.19 26.38
CA SER A 342 -32.75 19.77 27.68
C SER A 342 -31.22 19.92 27.81
N ILE A 343 -30.50 20.23 26.72
CA ILE A 343 -29.05 20.43 26.78
C ILE A 343 -28.76 21.88 27.18
N MET A 344 -28.21 22.04 28.38
CA MET A 344 -27.93 23.33 29.00
C MET A 344 -26.44 23.50 29.23
N PHE A 345 -25.95 24.72 29.06
CA PHE A 345 -24.64 25.12 29.58
C PHE A 345 -24.63 25.07 31.11
N SER A 346 -23.44 25.10 31.70
CA SER A 346 -23.26 25.11 33.17
C SER A 346 -23.94 26.28 33.87
N ASP A 347 -24.34 27.33 33.14
CA ASP A 347 -25.05 28.51 33.62
C ASP A 347 -26.57 28.45 33.37
N SER A 348 -27.09 27.29 32.94
CA SER A 348 -28.51 27.07 32.65
C SER A 348 -29.06 27.83 31.45
N GLN A 349 -28.23 28.22 30.48
CA GLN A 349 -28.68 28.66 29.16
C GLN A 349 -28.84 27.49 28.19
N PRO A 350 -29.84 27.49 27.28
CA PRO A 350 -29.96 26.48 26.23
C PRO A 350 -28.74 26.52 25.31
N VAL A 351 -28.09 25.37 25.09
CA VAL A 351 -26.85 25.28 24.30
C VAL A 351 -27.09 25.75 22.87
N PHE A 352 -28.09 25.20 22.19
CA PHE A 352 -28.40 25.49 20.77
C PHE A 352 -28.52 26.98 20.41
N GLU A 353 -29.10 27.80 21.29
CA GLU A 353 -29.34 29.22 21.01
C GLU A 353 -28.12 30.09 21.30
N ASN A 354 -27.15 29.57 22.04
CA ASN A 354 -26.08 30.38 22.65
C ASN A 354 -24.67 29.89 22.33
N ILE A 355 -24.46 28.93 21.41
CA ILE A 355 -23.09 28.49 21.07
C ILE A 355 -22.34 29.62 20.33
N VAL A 356 -21.19 30.03 20.89
CA VAL A 356 -20.33 31.08 20.32
C VAL A 356 -18.93 30.56 19.96
N SER A 357 -18.40 29.62 20.74
CA SER A 357 -17.07 29.03 20.52
C SER A 357 -17.02 27.58 21.00
N PHE A 358 -15.99 26.84 20.60
CA PHE A 358 -15.83 25.44 21.02
C PHE A 358 -14.35 25.01 21.04
N SER A 359 -14.05 23.95 21.78
CA SER A 359 -12.71 23.39 21.86
C SER A 359 -12.70 21.87 21.74
N PHE A 360 -11.60 21.34 21.23
CA PHE A 360 -11.39 19.91 21.05
C PHE A 360 -10.54 19.30 22.18
N GLY A 361 -10.94 18.12 22.65
CA GLY A 361 -10.09 17.20 23.40
C GLY A 361 -9.29 16.29 22.46
N GLY A 362 -8.01 16.09 22.76
CA GLY A 362 -7.10 15.22 22.00
C GLY A 362 -6.44 15.89 20.78
N ASP A 363 -5.41 15.24 20.24
CA ASP A 363 -4.73 15.61 19.00
C ASP A 363 -5.38 14.91 17.80
N GLY A 364 -5.43 15.57 16.63
CA GLY A 364 -6.04 15.01 15.40
C GLY A 364 -7.58 15.05 15.36
N SER A 365 -8.21 15.78 16.26
CA SER A 365 -9.66 15.99 16.31
C SER A 365 -10.09 17.10 15.34
N GLY A 366 -11.19 16.87 14.62
CA GLY A 366 -11.85 17.85 13.76
C GLY A 366 -13.37 17.80 13.91
N ALA A 367 -14.05 18.88 13.56
CA ALA A 367 -15.49 19.00 13.61
C ALA A 367 -15.99 19.55 12.28
N VAL A 368 -16.98 18.90 11.68
CA VAL A 368 -17.74 19.49 10.57
C VAL A 368 -19.01 20.08 11.15
N LEU A 369 -19.14 21.39 11.03
CA LEU A 369 -20.30 22.14 11.48
C LEU A 369 -21.29 22.27 10.32
N LEU A 370 -22.50 21.78 10.50
CA LEU A 370 -23.60 21.99 9.55
C LEU A 370 -24.27 23.32 9.89
N ASN A 371 -24.11 24.30 9.01
CA ASN A 371 -24.82 25.57 9.09
C ASN A 371 -26.13 25.41 8.30
N THR A 372 -27.13 24.77 8.91
CA THR A 372 -28.36 24.41 8.18
C THR A 372 -29.54 25.31 8.53
N ASP A 373 -30.31 25.66 7.50
CA ASP A 373 -31.74 25.96 7.63
C ASP A 373 -32.52 24.76 8.24
N GLU A 374 -33.79 24.97 8.59
CA GLU A 374 -34.67 24.02 9.33
C GLU A 374 -34.70 22.58 8.82
N ASN A 375 -34.29 22.33 7.57
CA ASN A 375 -34.38 21.03 6.90
C ASN A 375 -33.02 20.30 6.73
N ALA A 376 -31.96 20.73 7.41
CA ALA A 376 -30.62 20.16 7.25
C ALA A 376 -30.01 20.30 5.84
N THR A 377 -30.43 21.28 5.03
CA THR A 377 -30.01 21.46 3.62
C THR A 377 -28.97 22.57 3.38
N GLY A 378 -28.35 23.10 4.45
CA GLY A 378 -27.43 24.25 4.34
C GLY A 378 -25.96 23.87 4.06
N THR A 379 -25.10 24.88 4.05
CA THR A 379 -23.65 24.73 3.84
C THR A 379 -22.96 24.12 5.05
N CYS A 380 -21.86 23.42 4.82
CA CYS A 380 -20.99 22.91 5.87
C CYS A 380 -19.70 23.69 5.93
N GLU A 381 -19.15 23.79 7.13
CA GLU A 381 -17.85 24.38 7.37
C GLU A 381 -17.04 23.40 8.21
N PHE A 382 -15.86 23.02 7.72
CA PHE A 382 -14.95 22.15 8.46
C PHE A 382 -14.03 22.98 9.35
N PHE A 383 -13.98 22.62 10.63
CA PHE A 383 -13.07 23.18 11.60
C PHE A 383 -12.10 22.10 12.07
N GLU A 384 -10.82 22.37 11.90
CA GLU A 384 -9.76 21.55 12.48
C GLU A 384 -9.19 22.20 13.73
N LYS A 385 -8.66 21.35 14.63
CA LYS A 385 -7.85 21.82 15.75
C LYS A 385 -6.69 22.70 15.22
N PRO A 386 -6.59 23.98 15.63
CA PRO A 386 -5.49 24.85 15.20
C PRO A 386 -4.12 24.29 15.64
N LYS A 387 -3.09 24.43 14.80
CA LYS A 387 -1.71 24.08 15.19
C LYS A 387 -1.21 25.05 16.28
N GLY A 388 -0.99 24.56 17.50
CA GLY A 388 -0.46 25.37 18.62
C GLY A 388 -0.92 24.91 20.01
N ASN A 389 -0.78 25.76 21.03
CA ASN A 389 -1.16 25.48 22.42
C ASN A 389 -2.67 25.69 22.71
N THR A 390 -3.48 26.10 21.73
CA THR A 390 -4.89 26.42 21.94
C THR A 390 -5.77 25.49 21.12
N ASN A 391 -6.49 24.60 21.80
CA ASN A 391 -7.51 23.72 21.18
C ASN A 391 -8.82 24.46 20.89
N CYS A 392 -8.83 25.79 20.99
CA CYS A 392 -10.02 26.62 20.95
C CYS A 392 -10.24 27.19 19.55
N VAL A 393 -11.46 27.03 19.03
CA VAL A 393 -12.00 27.79 17.91
C VAL A 393 -12.76 28.97 18.51
N PRO A 394 -12.21 30.20 18.46
CA PRO A 394 -12.64 31.30 19.32
C PRO A 394 -13.97 31.94 18.90
N ASN A 395 -14.45 31.71 17.67
CA ASN A 395 -15.67 32.30 17.14
C ASN A 395 -16.30 31.41 16.05
N LEU A 396 -17.62 31.26 16.10
CA LEU A 396 -18.48 30.60 15.11
C LEU A 396 -19.36 31.57 14.29
N VAL A 397 -19.36 32.86 14.63
CA VAL A 397 -20.22 33.91 14.06
C VAL A 397 -19.63 34.47 12.76
N GLY A 398 -20.45 34.62 11.72
CA GLY A 398 -20.09 35.27 10.44
C GLY A 398 -20.01 36.80 10.52
N GLU A 399 -19.71 37.47 9.40
CA GLU A 399 -19.66 38.94 9.34
C GLU A 399 -20.99 39.60 9.78
N PRO A 400 -20.95 40.76 10.45
CA PRO A 400 -22.13 41.44 10.99
C PRO A 400 -23.16 41.77 9.90
N VAL A 401 -24.43 41.42 10.14
CA VAL A 401 -25.54 41.70 9.22
C VAL A 401 -26.23 43.00 9.63
N TYR A 402 -26.18 44.01 8.76
CA TYR A 402 -26.85 45.29 8.96
C TYR A 402 -28.28 45.23 8.39
N GLU A 403 -29.30 45.13 9.24
CA GLU A 403 -30.71 45.00 8.81
C GLU A 403 -31.36 46.33 8.36
N SER A 404 -30.68 47.47 8.39
CA SER A 404 -31.26 48.73 7.91
C SER A 404 -30.23 49.78 7.52
N THR A 405 -30.67 50.72 6.66
CA THR A 405 -29.97 51.99 6.41
C THR A 405 -30.76 53.15 7.04
N PRO A 406 -30.11 54.06 7.80
CA PRO A 406 -28.68 54.10 8.11
C PRO A 406 -28.25 53.03 9.13
N GLU A 407 -26.96 52.73 9.12
CA GLU A 407 -26.28 51.72 9.95
C GLU A 407 -26.52 51.95 11.46
N PRO A 408 -26.99 50.95 12.23
CA PRO A 408 -27.15 51.09 13.68
C PRO A 408 -25.80 51.15 14.40
N GLU A 409 -25.72 51.91 15.49
CA GLU A 409 -24.50 52.10 16.31
C GLU A 409 -23.95 50.79 16.94
N ASP A 410 -24.77 49.75 17.02
CA ASP A 410 -24.40 48.44 17.55
C ASP A 410 -25.06 47.36 16.67
N PRO A 411 -24.44 46.98 15.54
CA PRO A 411 -24.97 45.92 14.70
C PRO A 411 -24.97 44.63 15.51
N GLY A 412 -26.16 44.17 15.90
CA GLY A 412 -26.29 42.90 16.62
C GLY A 412 -25.63 41.79 15.83
N ASN A 413 -24.68 41.08 16.45
CA ASN A 413 -24.12 39.86 15.87
C ASN A 413 -25.25 38.84 15.73
N GLN A 414 -25.74 38.61 14.50
CA GLN A 414 -26.58 37.44 14.25
C GLN A 414 -25.71 36.19 14.38
N THR A 415 -25.96 35.40 15.42
CA THR A 415 -25.33 34.09 15.58
C THR A 415 -25.69 33.23 14.38
N LYS A 416 -24.68 32.70 13.66
CA LYS A 416 -24.90 31.52 12.80
C LYS A 416 -25.47 30.45 13.73
N LYS A 417 -26.76 30.13 13.60
CA LYS A 417 -27.41 29.13 14.46
C LYS A 417 -26.88 27.75 14.08
N VAL A 418 -25.93 27.24 14.86
CA VAL A 418 -25.41 25.89 14.69
C VAL A 418 -26.49 24.89 15.06
N ARG A 419 -27.06 24.21 14.06
CA ARG A 419 -28.12 23.22 14.31
C ARG A 419 -27.63 21.81 14.52
N ALA A 420 -26.61 21.41 13.78
CA ALA A 420 -26.09 20.06 13.84
C ALA A 420 -24.56 20.08 13.76
N LEU A 421 -23.94 19.16 14.49
CA LEU A 421 -22.49 18.96 14.45
C LEU A 421 -22.15 17.50 14.22
N MET A 422 -21.16 17.23 13.37
CA MET A 422 -20.51 15.93 13.25
C MET A 422 -19.06 16.04 13.73
N ILE A 423 -18.69 15.17 14.67
CA ILE A 423 -17.34 15.09 15.21
C ILE A 423 -16.60 13.94 14.55
N LEU A 424 -15.38 14.20 14.09
CA LEU A 424 -14.59 13.25 13.30
C LEU A 424 -13.14 13.25 13.79
N ARG A 425 -12.43 12.15 13.51
CA ARG A 425 -10.96 12.15 13.52
C ARG A 425 -10.47 12.14 12.09
N HIS A 426 -9.82 13.22 11.69
CA HIS A 426 -9.22 13.35 10.38
C HIS A 426 -7.80 12.76 10.45
N GLN A 427 -7.48 11.86 9.52
CA GLN A 427 -6.12 11.35 9.25
C GLN A 427 -5.46 12.23 8.17
N ARG A 428 -4.69 13.26 8.56
CA ARG A 428 -3.91 14.08 7.61
C ARG A 428 -2.68 13.34 7.08
#